data_AF-A0A1G6R040-F1
#
_entry.id   AF-A0A1G6R040-F1
#
_cell.length_a   1.000
_cell.length_b   1.000
_cell.length_c   1.000
_cell.angle_alpha   90.00
_cell.angle_beta   90.00
_cell.angle_gamma   90.00
#
_symmetry.space_group_name_H-M   'P 1'
#
loop_
_entity.id
_entity.type
_entity.pdbx_description
1 polymer ?
#
loop_
_entity_poly.entity_id
_entity_poly.type
_entity_poly.pdbx_seq_one_letter_code
_entity_poly.pdbx_strand_id
1 'polypeptide(L)'
;MPQDVVVVHANETPPETWSGAVFLAGPLPRADNAVSWHPEAIRLLREQWRGDGTLVVFSPEPRGGLEADYDGQIAWEERSLHLADVILFWVPRDLATMPAFTTNIEWGIWHATGKAVLGAPEDAPGNAYLFRQAETRGVPSAFTLDGAVAHALDRIGTGAVRTGGEREIPIFLWRSDSLQTWLAAQQRAGNTLLAARVVWAFRVGPARAVHYWALHVSVHVGAEDRVKDNEVVISRPDTAVVVLYRPAPDPDDTAVVLVREFRSPASTPDGFVHEPPGGSGPGPVDAAQALAEVEEETGLVLTADRLRPLGSRQVAGTISAHHAHLFAAEITEAELAALAAAPGPHGVGGGEVTWIEITTFGQIRKNPLADWASLGMISQALTG
;
A
#
# COMPACT_ATOMS: atom_id res chain seq x y z
N MET A 1 -5.02 -26.65 -4.08
CA MET A 1 -5.81 -26.75 -5.33
C MET A 1 -4.87 -27.13 -6.47
N PRO A 2 -5.32 -27.74 -7.58
CA PRO A 2 -4.44 -28.01 -8.71
C PRO A 2 -3.79 -26.70 -9.18
N GLN A 3 -2.50 -26.76 -9.51
CA GLN A 3 -1.80 -25.66 -10.17
C GLN A 3 -2.35 -25.58 -11.61
N ASP A 4 -3.07 -24.50 -11.92
CA ASP A 4 -3.69 -24.33 -13.22
C ASP A 4 -3.38 -22.93 -13.76
N VAL A 5 -3.14 -22.86 -15.08
CA VAL A 5 -2.93 -21.59 -15.78
C VAL A 5 -4.06 -21.43 -16.78
N VAL A 6 -4.96 -20.51 -16.47
CA VAL A 6 -6.14 -20.19 -17.27
C VAL A 6 -5.83 -18.97 -18.14
N VAL A 7 -5.95 -19.13 -19.46
CA VAL A 7 -5.78 -18.03 -20.41
C VAL A 7 -7.14 -17.46 -20.74
N VAL A 8 -7.29 -16.15 -20.52
CA VAL A 8 -8.48 -15.36 -20.84
C VAL A 8 -8.11 -14.45 -22.00
N HIS A 9 -8.70 -14.72 -23.16
CA HIS A 9 -8.50 -13.93 -24.37
C HIS A 9 -9.40 -12.70 -24.39
N ALA A 10 -9.12 -11.78 -25.31
CA ALA A 10 -9.99 -10.63 -25.57
C ALA A 10 -11.47 -11.04 -25.66
N ASN A 11 -12.34 -10.24 -25.05
CA ASN A 11 -13.80 -10.45 -24.92
C ASN A 11 -14.25 -11.68 -24.12
N GLU A 12 -13.34 -12.46 -23.53
CA GLU A 12 -13.70 -13.55 -22.63
C GLU A 12 -13.89 -13.05 -21.18
N THR A 13 -14.79 -13.72 -20.44
CA THR A 13 -15.01 -13.44 -19.02
C THR A 13 -13.99 -14.21 -18.17
N PRO A 14 -13.25 -13.54 -17.28
CA PRO A 14 -12.31 -14.23 -16.40
C PRO A 14 -13.02 -15.00 -15.27
N PRO A 15 -12.39 -16.04 -14.69
CA PRO A 15 -12.99 -16.85 -13.64
C PRO A 15 -13.24 -16.05 -12.36
N GLU A 16 -14.33 -16.33 -11.63
CA GLU A 16 -14.72 -15.63 -10.38
C GLU A 16 -13.76 -15.78 -9.19
N THR A 17 -12.70 -16.59 -9.33
CA THR A 17 -11.69 -16.81 -8.29
C THR A 17 -10.35 -17.15 -8.93
N TRP A 18 -9.26 -16.56 -8.42
CA TRP A 18 -7.88 -16.93 -8.78
C TRP A 18 -6.90 -16.58 -7.66
N SER A 19 -5.66 -17.03 -7.81
CA SER A 19 -4.57 -16.75 -6.88
C SER A 19 -3.58 -15.70 -7.40
N GLY A 20 -3.42 -15.60 -8.71
CA GLY A 20 -2.59 -14.61 -9.36
C GLY A 20 -3.12 -14.25 -10.74
N ALA A 21 -2.78 -13.07 -11.24
CA ALA A 21 -3.15 -12.63 -12.59
C ALA A 21 -2.02 -11.85 -13.29
N VAL A 22 -1.70 -12.23 -14.52
CA VAL A 22 -0.74 -11.53 -15.39
C VAL A 22 -1.45 -11.01 -16.62
N PHE A 23 -1.25 -9.74 -16.95
CA PHE A 23 -1.61 -9.19 -18.26
C PHE A 23 -0.38 -9.17 -19.18
N LEU A 24 -0.56 -9.65 -20.41
CA LEU A 24 0.48 -9.64 -21.44
C LEU A 24 0.36 -8.34 -22.25
N ALA A 25 1.22 -7.36 -21.95
CA ALA A 25 1.26 -6.08 -22.65
C ALA A 25 2.43 -6.05 -23.64
N GLY A 26 2.20 -5.51 -24.82
CA GLY A 26 3.22 -5.47 -25.87
C GLY A 26 2.63 -5.29 -27.26
N PRO A 27 3.47 -5.14 -28.28
CA PRO A 27 2.99 -5.10 -29.65
C PRO A 27 2.36 -6.44 -30.04
N LEU A 28 1.25 -6.36 -30.77
CA LEU A 28 0.70 -7.47 -31.54
C LEU A 28 1.20 -7.41 -33.00
N PRO A 29 1.40 -8.57 -33.66
CA PRO A 29 1.70 -8.62 -35.09
C PRO A 29 0.69 -7.85 -35.94
N ARG A 30 1.15 -6.99 -36.86
CA ARG A 30 0.29 -6.23 -37.79
C ARG A 30 0.18 -6.82 -39.19
N ALA A 31 1.01 -7.81 -39.51
CA ALA A 31 1.07 -8.48 -40.81
C ALA A 31 1.04 -10.00 -40.61
N ASP A 32 0.46 -10.73 -41.57
CA ASP A 32 0.22 -12.19 -41.50
C ASP A 32 1.49 -13.03 -41.28
N ASN A 33 2.69 -12.46 -41.50
CA ASN A 33 3.97 -13.15 -41.38
C ASN A 33 4.71 -12.90 -40.06
N ALA A 34 4.26 -11.97 -39.21
CA ALA A 34 4.89 -11.70 -37.92
C ALA A 34 4.32 -12.66 -36.84
N VAL A 35 5.21 -13.32 -36.11
CA VAL A 35 4.84 -14.32 -35.10
C VAL A 35 4.60 -13.64 -33.76
N SER A 36 3.47 -13.93 -33.13
CA SER A 36 3.19 -13.46 -31.78
C SER A 36 4.12 -14.11 -30.74
N TRP A 37 4.50 -13.31 -29.75
CA TRP A 37 5.24 -13.77 -28.56
C TRP A 37 4.32 -14.30 -27.44
N HIS A 38 3.00 -14.08 -27.52
CA HIS A 38 2.04 -14.49 -26.48
C HIS A 38 2.00 -16.00 -26.24
N PRO A 39 1.99 -16.88 -27.28
CA PRO A 39 2.00 -18.32 -27.06
C PRO A 39 3.23 -18.79 -26.28
N GLU A 40 4.40 -18.19 -26.55
CA GLU A 40 5.64 -18.49 -25.85
C GLU A 40 5.61 -17.99 -24.41
N ALA A 41 5.11 -16.77 -24.17
CA ALA A 41 4.94 -16.25 -22.81
C ALA A 41 3.99 -17.14 -21.98
N ILE A 42 2.87 -17.59 -22.55
CA ILE A 42 1.92 -18.49 -21.90
C ILE A 42 2.56 -19.85 -21.59
N ARG A 43 3.36 -20.39 -22.52
CA ARG A 43 4.12 -21.64 -22.29
C ARG A 43 5.07 -21.48 -21.11
N LEU A 44 5.86 -20.40 -21.08
CA LEU A 44 6.80 -20.10 -20.00
C LEU A 44 6.07 -19.89 -18.67
N LEU A 45 4.94 -19.17 -18.65
CA LEU A 45 4.12 -18.99 -17.45
C LEU A 45 3.61 -20.33 -16.91
N ARG A 46 3.16 -21.24 -17.77
CA ARG A 46 2.78 -22.62 -17.38
C ARG A 46 3.95 -23.39 -16.81
N GLU A 47 5.11 -23.31 -17.45
CA GLU A 47 6.30 -24.05 -17.04
C GLU A 47 6.92 -23.52 -15.76
N GLN A 48 6.83 -22.22 -15.49
CA GLN A 48 7.48 -21.58 -14.35
C GLN A 48 6.53 -21.32 -13.17
N TRP A 49 5.21 -21.37 -13.35
CA TRP A 49 4.27 -21.15 -12.24
C TRP A 49 4.41 -22.22 -11.16
N ARG A 50 4.69 -21.79 -9.93
CA ARG A 50 4.84 -22.66 -8.75
C ARG A 50 3.96 -22.25 -7.57
N GLY A 51 3.15 -21.21 -7.72
CA GLY A 51 2.29 -20.74 -6.65
C GLY A 51 1.09 -21.65 -6.38
N ASP A 52 0.31 -21.26 -5.39
CA ASP A 52 -0.82 -22.03 -4.90
C ASP A 52 -2.08 -21.64 -5.68
N GLY A 53 -2.66 -22.58 -6.43
CA GLY A 53 -3.92 -22.38 -7.16
C GLY A 53 -3.76 -21.79 -8.56
N THR A 54 -4.76 -21.03 -9.00
CA THR A 54 -4.91 -20.63 -10.40
C THR A 54 -4.17 -19.33 -10.70
N LEU A 55 -3.36 -19.36 -11.76
CA LEU A 55 -2.80 -18.18 -12.41
C LEU A 55 -3.67 -17.84 -13.63
N VAL A 56 -4.26 -16.64 -13.65
CA VAL A 56 -4.96 -16.11 -14.82
C VAL A 56 -3.96 -15.36 -15.70
N VAL A 57 -4.01 -15.61 -17.00
CA VAL A 57 -3.22 -14.89 -18.00
C VAL A 57 -4.18 -14.17 -18.94
N PHE A 58 -4.22 -12.85 -18.87
CA PHE A 58 -4.96 -12.01 -19.79
C PHE A 58 -4.13 -11.80 -21.06
N SER A 59 -4.64 -12.30 -22.18
CA SER A 59 -4.04 -12.12 -23.50
C SER A 59 -4.96 -11.23 -24.35
N PRO A 60 -4.49 -10.07 -24.84
CA PRO A 60 -5.26 -9.21 -25.73
C PRO A 60 -5.48 -9.84 -27.13
N GLU A 61 -4.91 -11.01 -27.41
CA GLU A 61 -5.16 -11.73 -28.65
C GLU A 61 -6.49 -12.49 -28.58
N PRO A 62 -7.40 -12.30 -29.54
CA PRO A 62 -8.63 -13.09 -29.62
C PRO A 62 -8.35 -14.56 -29.95
N ARG A 63 -9.13 -15.49 -29.35
CA ARG A 63 -8.94 -16.94 -29.50
C ARG A 63 -9.10 -17.45 -30.96
N GLY A 64 -9.75 -16.67 -31.82
CA GLY A 64 -10.10 -17.04 -33.21
C GLY A 64 -9.56 -16.11 -34.32
N GLY A 65 -8.66 -15.17 -34.00
CA GLY A 65 -8.17 -14.16 -34.96
C GLY A 65 -8.96 -12.84 -34.90
N LEU A 66 -8.67 -11.91 -35.83
CA LEU A 66 -9.12 -10.50 -35.80
C LEU A 66 -10.63 -10.35 -35.52
N GLU A 67 -10.95 -9.61 -34.46
CA GLU A 67 -12.32 -9.27 -34.08
C GLU A 67 -12.82 -8.01 -34.80
N ALA A 68 -14.14 -7.92 -34.94
CA ALA A 68 -14.83 -6.79 -35.55
C ALA A 68 -15.20 -5.68 -34.54
N ASP A 69 -15.16 -5.96 -33.23
CA ASP A 69 -15.59 -5.05 -32.16
C ASP A 69 -14.38 -4.37 -31.48
N TYR A 70 -13.97 -3.26 -32.08
CA TYR A 70 -12.84 -2.45 -31.61
C TYR A 70 -13.10 -1.83 -30.22
N ASP A 71 -14.32 -1.38 -29.95
CA ASP A 71 -14.65 -0.71 -28.68
C ASP A 71 -14.74 -1.72 -27.52
N GLY A 72 -15.31 -2.90 -27.78
CA GLY A 72 -15.33 -4.02 -26.83
C GLY A 72 -13.93 -4.49 -26.45
N GLN A 73 -13.03 -4.60 -27.42
CA GLN A 73 -11.63 -4.98 -27.19
C GLN A 73 -10.92 -3.97 -26.27
N ILE A 74 -11.03 -2.67 -26.53
CA ILE A 74 -10.40 -1.63 -25.69
C ILE A 74 -10.93 -1.70 -24.25
N ALA A 75 -12.25 -1.80 -24.08
CA ALA A 75 -12.86 -1.87 -22.76
C ALA A 75 -12.43 -3.12 -21.98
N TRP A 76 -12.26 -4.26 -22.67
CA TRP A 76 -11.74 -5.49 -22.09
C TRP A 76 -10.27 -5.36 -21.67
N GLU A 77 -9.43 -4.75 -22.52
CA GLU A 77 -8.01 -4.54 -22.24
C GLU A 77 -7.83 -3.63 -21.01
N GLU A 78 -8.55 -2.50 -20.95
CA GLU A 78 -8.50 -1.57 -19.81
C GLU A 78 -8.92 -2.28 -18.50
N ARG A 79 -10.02 -3.03 -18.53
CA ARG A 79 -10.49 -3.81 -17.37
C ARG A 79 -9.45 -4.84 -16.94
N SER A 80 -8.86 -5.55 -17.88
CA SER A 80 -7.91 -6.64 -17.61
C SER A 80 -6.58 -6.12 -17.05
N LEU A 81 -6.12 -4.95 -17.49
CA LEU A 81 -4.98 -4.23 -16.88
C LEU A 81 -5.26 -3.86 -15.41
N HIS A 82 -6.50 -3.47 -15.09
CA HIS A 82 -6.91 -3.22 -13.71
C HIS A 82 -6.98 -4.50 -12.86
N LEU A 83 -7.47 -5.61 -13.42
CA LEU A 83 -7.55 -6.91 -12.72
C LEU A 83 -6.19 -7.58 -12.50
N ALA A 84 -5.20 -7.29 -13.33
CA ALA A 84 -3.91 -7.95 -13.24
C ALA A 84 -3.15 -7.58 -11.96
N ASP A 85 -2.47 -8.57 -11.38
CA ASP A 85 -1.48 -8.35 -10.33
C ASP A 85 -0.19 -7.77 -10.90
N VAL A 86 0.18 -8.30 -12.06
CA VAL A 86 1.38 -7.94 -12.79
C VAL A 86 1.05 -7.69 -14.26
N ILE A 87 1.64 -6.63 -14.81
CA ILE A 87 1.58 -6.31 -16.23
C ILE A 87 2.96 -6.58 -16.81
N LEU A 88 3.08 -7.66 -17.57
CA LEU A 88 4.31 -8.07 -18.24
C LEU A 88 4.38 -7.33 -19.58
N PHE A 89 5.21 -6.29 -19.65
CA PHE A 89 5.52 -5.60 -20.88
C PHE A 89 6.65 -6.34 -21.61
N TRP A 90 6.34 -7.02 -22.71
CA TRP A 90 7.37 -7.53 -23.63
C TRP A 90 7.37 -6.71 -24.91
N VAL A 91 8.49 -6.05 -25.21
CA VAL A 91 8.60 -5.07 -26.29
C VAL A 91 9.64 -5.50 -27.34
N PRO A 92 9.38 -6.56 -28.13
CA PRO A 92 10.26 -7.02 -29.21
C PRO A 92 10.11 -6.11 -30.42
N ARG A 93 10.44 -4.83 -30.23
CA ARG A 93 10.12 -3.77 -31.18
C ARG A 93 10.78 -4.03 -32.52
N ASP A 94 9.97 -4.08 -33.55
CA ASP A 94 10.39 -4.00 -34.94
C ASP A 94 9.59 -2.88 -35.59
N LEU A 95 10.27 -1.84 -36.07
CA LEU A 95 9.60 -0.67 -36.63
C LEU A 95 8.79 -0.99 -37.90
N ALA A 96 9.08 -2.09 -38.58
CA ALA A 96 8.33 -2.53 -39.75
C ALA A 96 7.08 -3.33 -39.37
N THR A 97 7.19 -4.26 -38.42
CA THR A 97 6.14 -5.27 -38.17
C THR A 97 5.44 -5.12 -36.81
N MET A 98 6.15 -4.66 -35.78
CA MET A 98 5.70 -4.58 -34.39
C MET A 98 6.26 -3.31 -33.68
N PRO A 99 5.84 -2.10 -34.08
CA PRO A 99 6.47 -0.86 -33.63
C PRO A 99 6.18 -0.47 -32.17
N ALA A 100 5.20 -1.11 -31.51
CA ALA A 100 4.87 -0.93 -30.09
C ALA A 100 4.52 0.52 -29.66
N PHE A 101 3.88 1.29 -30.54
CA PHE A 101 3.56 2.70 -30.24
C PHE A 101 2.52 2.86 -29.13
N THR A 102 1.45 2.08 -29.13
CA THR A 102 0.42 2.09 -28.07
C THR A 102 0.99 1.57 -26.74
N THR A 103 1.87 0.57 -26.81
CA THR A 103 2.60 0.03 -25.65
C THR A 103 3.39 1.11 -24.90
N ASN A 104 3.92 2.13 -25.58
CA ASN A 104 4.61 3.24 -24.90
C ASN A 104 3.66 4.06 -24.01
N ILE A 105 2.40 4.22 -24.43
CA ILE A 105 1.38 4.95 -23.65
C ILE A 105 0.98 4.12 -22.44
N GLU A 106 0.68 2.84 -22.64
CA GLU A 106 0.37 1.89 -21.56
C GLU A 106 1.52 1.83 -20.53
N TRP A 107 2.76 1.73 -21.01
CA TRP A 107 3.93 1.79 -20.14
C TRP A 107 3.95 3.07 -19.30
N GLY A 108 3.69 4.24 -19.91
CA GLY A 108 3.62 5.53 -19.22
C GLY A 108 2.54 5.58 -18.13
N ILE A 109 1.42 4.89 -18.30
CA ILE A 109 0.34 4.78 -17.32
C ILE A 109 0.74 3.83 -16.18
N TRP A 110 1.34 2.69 -16.51
CA TRP A 110 1.44 1.56 -15.58
C TRP A 110 2.79 1.40 -14.88
N HIS A 111 3.89 1.93 -15.42
CA HIS A 111 5.24 1.62 -14.92
C HIS A 111 5.46 1.99 -13.44
N ALA A 112 4.74 2.97 -12.90
CA ALA A 112 4.90 3.45 -11.52
C ALA A 112 3.93 2.79 -10.52
N THR A 113 2.90 2.09 -11.01
CA THR A 113 1.82 1.53 -10.19
C THR A 113 2.28 0.39 -9.28
N GLY A 114 3.41 -0.23 -9.63
CA GLY A 114 3.94 -1.40 -8.95
C GLY A 114 3.56 -2.74 -9.54
N LYS A 115 2.71 -2.75 -10.57
CA LYS A 115 2.34 -3.93 -11.33
C LYS A 115 3.30 -4.26 -12.47
N ALA A 116 4.06 -3.29 -12.97
CA ALA A 116 4.83 -3.47 -14.20
C ALA A 116 6.07 -4.36 -14.03
N VAL A 117 6.37 -5.13 -15.08
CA VAL A 117 7.66 -5.77 -15.39
C VAL A 117 7.98 -5.45 -16.84
N LEU A 118 9.24 -5.17 -17.17
CA LEU A 118 9.67 -4.83 -18.53
C LEU A 118 10.58 -5.92 -19.11
N GLY A 119 10.40 -6.25 -20.38
CA GLY A 119 11.41 -6.97 -21.12
C GLY A 119 11.41 -6.62 -22.59
N ALA A 120 12.56 -6.81 -23.22
CA ALA A 120 12.73 -6.76 -24.67
C ALA A 120 14.03 -7.47 -25.07
N PRO A 121 14.15 -7.98 -26.30
CA PRO A 121 15.45 -8.37 -26.84
C PRO A 121 16.45 -7.21 -26.72
N GLU A 122 17.71 -7.52 -26.43
CA GLU A 122 18.78 -6.52 -26.24
C GLU A 122 19.00 -5.66 -27.50
N ASP A 123 18.81 -6.25 -28.68
CA ASP A 123 18.96 -5.61 -29.99
C ASP A 123 17.68 -4.92 -30.48
N ALA A 124 16.56 -4.99 -29.73
CA ALA A 124 15.31 -4.36 -30.13
C ALA A 124 15.43 -2.81 -30.06
N PRO A 125 15.25 -2.10 -31.19
CA PRO A 125 15.45 -0.65 -31.26
C PRO A 125 14.49 0.13 -30.36
N GLY A 126 14.92 1.31 -29.91
CA GLY A 126 14.02 2.31 -29.30
C GLY A 126 13.52 2.00 -27.89
N ASN A 127 14.08 0.99 -27.21
CA ASN A 127 13.70 0.60 -25.85
C ASN A 127 14.57 1.22 -24.75
N ALA A 128 15.70 1.85 -25.08
CA ALA A 128 16.66 2.40 -24.09
C ALA A 128 16.01 3.35 -23.05
N TYR A 129 15.06 4.19 -23.49
CA TYR A 129 14.35 5.07 -22.57
C TYR A 129 13.40 4.32 -21.62
N LEU A 130 12.77 3.23 -22.08
CA LEU A 130 11.91 2.39 -21.23
C LEU A 130 12.73 1.73 -20.12
N PHE A 131 13.89 1.16 -20.45
CA PHE A 131 14.80 0.56 -19.48
C PHE A 131 15.37 1.58 -18.48
N ARG A 132 15.75 2.78 -18.93
CA ARG A 132 16.18 3.87 -18.02
C ARG A 132 15.09 4.25 -17.03
N GLN A 133 13.84 4.32 -17.48
CA GLN A 133 12.69 4.62 -16.63
C GLN A 133 12.37 3.46 -15.66
N ALA A 134 12.57 2.22 -16.10
CA ALA A 134 12.43 1.03 -15.27
C ALA A 134 13.47 1.03 -14.14
N GLU A 135 14.74 1.23 -14.47
CA GLU A 135 15.85 1.33 -13.50
C GLU A 135 15.60 2.41 -12.46
N THR A 136 15.28 3.64 -12.89
CA THR A 136 15.02 4.80 -12.00
C THR A 136 13.90 4.50 -11.00
N ARG A 137 12.92 3.68 -11.38
CA ARG A 137 11.76 3.34 -10.54
C ARG A 137 11.85 1.98 -9.86
N GLY A 138 12.94 1.24 -10.07
CA GLY A 138 13.08 -0.14 -9.56
C GLY A 138 12.03 -1.09 -10.14
N VAL A 139 11.64 -0.91 -11.40
CA VAL A 139 10.82 -1.88 -12.13
C VAL A 139 11.73 -3.02 -12.60
N PRO A 140 11.43 -4.28 -12.25
CA PRO A 140 12.21 -5.43 -12.72
C PRO A 140 12.24 -5.46 -14.25
N SER A 141 13.42 -5.72 -14.82
CA SER A 141 13.57 -5.81 -16.26
C SER A 141 14.53 -6.90 -16.72
N ALA A 142 14.28 -7.48 -17.89
CA ALA A 142 15.07 -8.55 -18.47
C ALA A 142 15.22 -8.41 -20.00
N PHE A 143 16.31 -8.96 -20.54
CA PHE A 143 16.56 -8.97 -21.99
C PHE A 143 16.05 -10.23 -22.70
N THR A 144 15.41 -11.14 -21.96
CA THR A 144 14.80 -12.38 -22.46
C THR A 144 13.35 -12.49 -21.99
N LEU A 145 12.50 -13.12 -22.80
CA LEU A 145 11.11 -13.34 -22.42
C LEU A 145 11.00 -14.25 -21.20
N ASP A 146 11.84 -15.29 -21.13
CA ASP A 146 11.97 -16.19 -19.98
C ASP A 146 12.28 -15.44 -18.67
N GLY A 147 13.27 -14.53 -18.69
CA GLY A 147 13.61 -13.73 -17.52
C GLY A 147 12.53 -12.73 -17.15
N ALA A 148 11.83 -12.16 -18.13
CA ALA A 148 10.72 -11.24 -17.87
C ALA A 148 9.51 -11.98 -17.26
N VAL A 149 9.23 -13.20 -17.72
CA VAL A 149 8.23 -14.10 -17.11
C VAL A 149 8.63 -14.47 -15.68
N ALA A 150 9.90 -14.80 -15.44
CA ALA A 150 10.39 -15.10 -14.09
C ALA A 150 10.16 -13.91 -13.15
N HIS A 151 10.51 -12.69 -13.56
CA HIS A 151 10.23 -11.49 -12.78
C HIS A 151 8.74 -11.26 -12.52
N ALA A 152 7.87 -11.57 -13.50
CA ALA A 152 6.43 -11.46 -13.31
C ALA A 152 5.91 -12.44 -12.25
N LEU A 153 6.41 -13.67 -12.27
CA LEU A 153 6.04 -14.70 -11.29
C LEU A 153 6.63 -14.43 -9.91
N ASP A 154 7.86 -13.93 -9.82
CA ASP A 154 8.49 -13.52 -8.54
C ASP A 154 7.66 -12.45 -7.82
N ARG A 155 7.12 -11.49 -8.57
CA ARG A 155 6.22 -10.46 -8.05
C ARG A 155 4.93 -11.03 -7.48
N ILE A 156 4.37 -12.06 -8.12
CA ILE A 156 3.19 -12.77 -7.63
C ILE A 156 3.54 -13.67 -6.44
N GLY A 157 4.72 -14.27 -6.44
CA GLY A 157 5.16 -15.24 -5.43
C GLY A 157 4.24 -16.46 -5.39
N THR A 158 3.81 -16.86 -4.20
CA THR A 158 2.89 -18.00 -4.01
C THR A 158 1.45 -17.70 -4.45
N GLY A 159 1.13 -16.47 -4.87
CA GLY A 159 -0.24 -16.01 -5.08
C GLY A 159 -1.01 -15.79 -3.76
N ALA A 160 -2.29 -15.46 -3.88
CA ALA A 160 -3.28 -15.45 -2.80
C ALA A 160 -4.69 -15.52 -3.39
N VAL A 161 -5.50 -16.47 -2.90
CA VAL A 161 -6.87 -16.69 -3.39
C VAL A 161 -7.72 -15.46 -3.12
N ARG A 162 -8.37 -14.94 -4.17
CA ARG A 162 -9.29 -13.79 -4.13
C ARG A 162 -10.52 -14.10 -4.98
N THR A 163 -11.68 -13.61 -4.55
CA THR A 163 -12.97 -13.80 -5.23
C THR A 163 -13.74 -12.50 -5.38
N GLY A 164 -14.68 -12.43 -6.33
CA GLY A 164 -15.53 -11.25 -6.51
C GLY A 164 -14.70 -9.97 -6.71
N GLY A 165 -15.00 -8.92 -5.95
CA GLY A 165 -14.29 -7.63 -6.02
C GLY A 165 -12.87 -7.63 -5.45
N GLU A 166 -12.51 -8.61 -4.61
CA GLU A 166 -11.15 -8.73 -4.05
C GLU A 166 -10.09 -8.97 -5.13
N ARG A 167 -10.52 -9.56 -6.25
CA ARG A 167 -9.71 -9.81 -7.44
C ARG A 167 -9.16 -8.55 -8.09
N GLU A 168 -9.82 -7.40 -7.89
CA GLU A 168 -9.37 -6.13 -8.43
C GLU A 168 -8.26 -5.47 -7.58
N ILE A 169 -7.95 -6.04 -6.41
CA ILE A 169 -6.85 -5.61 -5.55
C ILE A 169 -5.59 -6.38 -5.94
N PRO A 170 -4.52 -5.72 -6.43
CA PRO A 170 -3.30 -6.40 -6.84
C PRO A 170 -2.56 -7.02 -5.65
N ILE A 171 -1.85 -8.13 -5.89
CA ILE A 171 -1.24 -8.98 -4.87
C ILE A 171 -0.30 -8.24 -3.91
N PHE A 172 0.44 -7.24 -4.41
CA PHE A 172 1.36 -6.47 -3.58
C PHE A 172 0.63 -5.62 -2.53
N LEU A 173 -0.59 -5.16 -2.85
CA LEU A 173 -1.45 -4.42 -1.93
C LEU A 173 -2.29 -5.38 -1.10
N TRP A 174 -2.77 -6.48 -1.70
CA TRP A 174 -3.48 -7.54 -0.99
C TRP A 174 -2.71 -8.02 0.25
N ARG A 175 -1.39 -8.12 0.17
CA ARG A 175 -0.52 -8.55 1.26
C ARG A 175 -0.24 -7.48 2.33
N SER A 176 -0.71 -6.25 2.19
CA SER A 176 -0.44 -5.23 3.21
C SER A 176 -1.35 -5.41 4.43
N ASP A 177 -0.76 -5.32 5.62
CA ASP A 177 -1.49 -5.43 6.89
C ASP A 177 -2.60 -4.38 6.98
N SER A 178 -2.33 -3.15 6.55
CA SER A 178 -3.30 -2.05 6.56
C SER A 178 -4.52 -2.29 5.67
N LEU A 179 -4.35 -2.99 4.54
CA LEU A 179 -5.48 -3.40 3.71
C LEU A 179 -6.27 -4.52 4.38
N GLN A 180 -5.57 -5.55 4.88
CA GLN A 180 -6.21 -6.70 5.51
C GLN A 180 -7.00 -6.30 6.76
N THR A 181 -6.49 -5.36 7.56
CA THR A 181 -7.21 -4.77 8.70
C THR A 181 -8.52 -4.11 8.26
N TRP A 182 -8.48 -3.29 7.21
CA TRP A 182 -9.67 -2.62 6.69
C TRP A 182 -10.69 -3.62 6.12
N LEU A 183 -10.24 -4.55 5.28
CA LEU A 183 -11.12 -5.53 4.64
C LEU A 183 -11.78 -6.43 5.68
N ALA A 184 -11.02 -6.91 6.68
CA ALA A 184 -11.56 -7.70 7.77
C ALA A 184 -12.57 -6.92 8.62
N ALA A 185 -12.39 -5.61 8.80
CA ALA A 185 -13.38 -4.77 9.48
C ALA A 185 -14.69 -4.67 8.67
N GLN A 186 -14.61 -4.50 7.34
CA GLN A 186 -15.78 -4.52 6.46
C GLN A 186 -16.53 -5.85 6.52
N GLN A 187 -15.81 -6.97 6.38
CA GLN A 187 -16.38 -8.31 6.43
C GLN A 187 -17.05 -8.59 7.79
N ARG A 188 -16.43 -8.22 8.91
CA ARG A 188 -17.02 -8.36 10.25
C ARG A 188 -18.29 -7.53 10.44
N ALA A 189 -18.39 -6.39 9.78
CA ALA A 189 -19.59 -5.56 9.77
C ALA A 189 -20.70 -6.11 8.85
N GLY A 190 -20.46 -7.21 8.13
CA GLY A 190 -21.38 -7.80 7.17
C GLY A 190 -21.37 -7.12 5.80
N ASN A 191 -20.35 -6.31 5.50
CA ASN A 191 -20.19 -5.65 4.21
C ASN A 191 -19.41 -6.54 3.24
N THR A 192 -19.68 -6.38 1.94
CA THR A 192 -19.00 -7.13 0.87
C THR A 192 -18.34 -6.18 -0.12
N LEU A 193 -17.07 -6.42 -0.44
CA LEU A 193 -16.37 -5.69 -1.50
C LEU A 193 -16.83 -6.21 -2.87
N LEU A 194 -17.43 -5.33 -3.66
CA LEU A 194 -17.93 -5.65 -5.01
C LEU A 194 -16.93 -5.30 -6.11
N ALA A 195 -16.19 -4.20 -5.95
CA ALA A 195 -15.18 -3.74 -6.91
C ALA A 195 -14.13 -2.86 -6.20
N ALA A 196 -12.92 -2.78 -6.75
CA ALA A 196 -11.84 -1.96 -6.24
C ALA A 196 -10.89 -1.50 -7.35
N ARG A 197 -10.53 -0.22 -7.36
CA ARG A 197 -9.52 0.31 -8.28
C ARG A 197 -8.43 1.01 -7.49
N VAL A 198 -7.17 0.60 -7.72
CA VAL A 198 -6.00 1.30 -7.18
C VAL A 198 -5.91 2.68 -7.82
N VAL A 199 -6.11 3.71 -7.00
CA VAL A 199 -5.95 5.11 -7.40
C VAL A 199 -4.49 5.53 -7.27
N TRP A 200 -3.86 5.12 -6.16
CA TRP A 200 -2.47 5.46 -5.85
C TRP A 200 -1.89 4.48 -4.84
N ALA A 201 -0.58 4.24 -4.93
CA ALA A 201 0.17 3.52 -3.92
C ALA A 201 1.57 4.14 -3.78
N PHE A 202 1.96 4.44 -2.55
CA PHE A 202 3.29 4.89 -2.20
C PHE A 202 4.07 3.76 -1.55
N ARG A 203 5.28 3.53 -2.08
CA ARG A 203 6.12 2.42 -1.65
C ARG A 203 7.51 2.92 -1.29
N VAL A 204 8.01 2.49 -0.15
CA VAL A 204 9.25 3.01 0.45
C VAL A 204 10.26 1.89 0.71
N GLY A 205 11.52 2.31 0.90
CA GLY A 205 12.64 1.42 1.19
C GLY A 205 13.07 0.54 0.01
N PRO A 206 14.17 -0.22 0.20
CA PRO A 206 14.72 -1.09 -0.85
C PRO A 206 13.74 -2.19 -1.30
N ALA A 207 12.97 -2.72 -0.36
CA ALA A 207 11.95 -3.74 -0.62
C ALA A 207 10.66 -3.17 -1.28
N ARG A 208 10.54 -1.84 -1.43
CA ARG A 208 9.36 -1.16 -1.97
C ARG A 208 8.07 -1.60 -1.26
N ALA A 209 8.11 -1.67 0.07
CA ALA A 209 6.95 -2.00 0.90
C ALA A 209 5.88 -0.92 0.77
N VAL A 210 4.60 -1.31 0.77
CA VAL A 210 3.46 -0.37 0.72
C VAL A 210 3.41 0.43 2.01
N HIS A 211 3.51 1.75 1.91
CA HIS A 211 3.43 2.66 3.05
C HIS A 211 2.16 3.51 3.03
N TYR A 212 1.72 3.97 1.85
CA TYR A 212 0.38 4.54 1.68
C TYR A 212 -0.31 3.90 0.48
N TRP A 213 -1.64 3.83 0.53
CA TRP A 213 -2.45 3.40 -0.60
C TRP A 213 -3.80 4.11 -0.61
N ALA A 214 -4.40 4.19 -1.80
CA ALA A 214 -5.74 4.69 -2.03
C ALA A 214 -6.51 3.75 -2.98
N LEU A 215 -7.68 3.30 -2.56
CA LEU A 215 -8.59 2.45 -3.34
C LEU A 215 -9.93 3.16 -3.54
N HIS A 216 -10.35 3.30 -4.79
CA HIS A 216 -11.74 3.60 -5.10
C HIS A 216 -12.54 2.29 -5.04
N VAL A 217 -13.59 2.23 -4.23
CA VAL A 217 -14.27 0.97 -3.92
C VAL A 217 -15.76 1.03 -4.19
N SER A 218 -16.33 -0.13 -4.52
CA SER A 218 -17.77 -0.40 -4.46
C SER A 218 -18.01 -1.43 -3.38
N VAL A 219 -18.81 -1.07 -2.37
CA VAL A 219 -19.09 -1.90 -1.20
C VAL A 219 -20.59 -2.06 -1.06
N HIS A 220 -21.07 -3.31 -0.95
CA HIS A 220 -22.41 -3.59 -0.45
C HIS A 220 -22.41 -3.46 1.07
N VAL A 221 -23.24 -2.56 1.58
CA VAL A 221 -23.38 -2.27 3.01
C VAL A 221 -24.48 -3.15 3.57
N GLY A 222 -24.12 -4.25 4.24
CA GLY A 222 -25.07 -5.29 4.63
C GLY A 222 -26.17 -4.80 5.55
N ALA A 223 -25.86 -3.88 6.46
CA ALA A 223 -26.83 -3.31 7.41
C ALA A 223 -27.87 -2.39 6.76
N GLU A 224 -27.56 -1.84 5.57
CA GLU A 224 -28.41 -0.87 4.87
C GLU A 224 -28.98 -1.42 3.55
N ASP A 225 -28.56 -2.62 3.15
CA ASP A 225 -28.86 -3.26 1.87
C ASP A 225 -28.74 -2.29 0.67
N ARG A 226 -27.60 -1.61 0.58
CA ARG A 226 -27.31 -0.72 -0.55
C ARG A 226 -25.85 -0.81 -0.97
N VAL A 227 -25.58 -0.37 -2.19
CA VAL A 227 -24.22 -0.22 -2.70
C VAL A 227 -23.72 1.20 -2.46
N LYS A 228 -22.47 1.32 -2.04
CA LYS A 228 -21.72 2.57 -1.91
C LYS A 228 -20.51 2.48 -2.83
N ASP A 229 -20.43 3.33 -3.84
CA ASP A 229 -19.48 3.21 -4.96
C ASP A 229 -18.76 4.50 -5.34
N ASN A 230 -18.82 5.52 -4.47
CA ASN A 230 -18.27 6.85 -4.73
C ASN A 230 -17.25 7.29 -3.66
N GLU A 231 -16.62 6.34 -2.98
CA GLU A 231 -15.63 6.61 -1.92
C GLU A 231 -14.24 6.11 -2.30
N VAL A 232 -13.24 6.85 -1.80
CA VAL A 232 -11.84 6.47 -1.84
C VAL A 232 -11.42 6.17 -0.41
N VAL A 233 -10.96 4.95 -0.18
CA VAL A 233 -10.33 4.55 1.08
C VAL A 233 -8.85 4.85 0.97
N ILE A 234 -8.31 5.62 1.91
CA ILE A 234 -6.86 5.86 2.04
C ILE A 234 -6.39 5.14 3.31
N SER A 235 -5.19 4.58 3.29
CA SER A 235 -4.59 4.03 4.52
C SER A 235 -3.07 4.01 4.49
N ARG A 236 -2.51 3.70 5.66
CA ARG A 236 -1.09 3.50 5.97
C ARG A 236 -0.96 2.42 7.05
N PRO A 237 0.25 1.93 7.40
CA PRO A 237 0.44 1.12 8.59
C PRO A 237 -0.11 1.83 9.84
N ASP A 238 -0.66 1.04 10.75
CA ASP A 238 -1.10 1.50 12.07
C ASP A 238 0.08 2.05 12.88
N THR A 239 -0.23 2.89 13.87
CA THR A 239 0.78 3.51 14.75
C THR A 239 0.70 2.99 16.18
N ALA A 240 1.83 2.91 16.86
CA ALA A 240 1.91 2.87 18.33
C ALA A 240 1.98 4.31 18.84
N VAL A 241 1.16 4.66 19.83
CA VAL A 241 1.18 6.00 20.45
C VAL A 241 1.24 5.84 21.96
N VAL A 242 2.16 6.54 22.63
CA VAL A 242 2.34 6.45 24.08
C VAL A 242 2.09 7.79 24.75
N VAL A 243 1.07 7.87 25.59
CA VAL A 243 0.86 9.03 26.46
C VAL A 243 1.72 8.89 27.71
N LEU A 244 2.81 9.65 27.76
CA LEU A 244 3.65 9.80 28.95
C LEU A 244 3.08 10.92 29.83
N TYR A 245 2.77 10.61 31.09
CA TYR A 245 2.13 11.60 31.96
C TYR A 245 2.57 11.50 33.42
N ARG A 246 2.49 12.63 34.14
CA ARG A 246 2.65 12.71 35.60
C ARG A 246 1.34 13.22 36.20
N PRO A 247 0.58 12.37 36.93
CA PRO A 247 -0.74 12.75 37.44
C PRO A 247 -0.63 13.86 38.48
N ALA A 248 -1.62 14.75 38.46
CA ALA A 248 -1.87 15.76 39.49
C ALA A 248 -3.26 15.55 40.11
N PRO A 249 -3.55 16.13 41.30
CA PRO A 249 -4.87 16.02 41.91
C PRO A 249 -6.00 16.59 41.03
N ASP A 250 -5.74 17.68 40.31
CA ASP A 250 -6.60 18.17 39.23
C ASP A 250 -6.12 17.58 37.90
N PRO A 251 -6.99 16.90 37.12
CA PRO A 251 -6.64 16.41 35.79
C PRO A 251 -6.08 17.49 34.85
N ASP A 252 -6.55 18.74 34.95
CA ASP A 252 -6.04 19.83 34.11
C ASP A 252 -4.59 20.20 34.45
N ASP A 253 -4.12 19.90 35.65
CA ASP A 253 -2.74 20.11 36.11
C ASP A 253 -1.82 18.92 35.81
N THR A 254 -2.35 17.81 35.28
CA THR A 254 -1.56 16.63 34.91
C THR A 254 -0.57 17.01 33.83
N ALA A 255 0.72 16.79 34.09
CA ALA A 255 1.77 17.03 33.10
C ALA A 255 1.76 15.92 32.06
N VAL A 256 1.88 16.29 30.80
CA VAL A 256 1.90 15.42 29.63
C VAL A 256 3.14 15.76 28.81
N VAL A 257 3.84 14.73 28.36
CA VAL A 257 4.98 14.89 27.44
C VAL A 257 4.47 14.71 26.02
N LEU A 258 4.70 15.74 25.19
CA LEU A 258 4.48 15.73 23.75
C LEU A 258 5.83 15.78 23.03
N VAL A 259 5.80 15.43 21.76
CA VAL A 259 6.87 15.67 20.80
C VAL A 259 6.39 16.67 19.77
N ARG A 260 7.21 17.69 19.50
CA ARG A 260 7.02 18.62 18.40
C ARG A 260 7.92 18.24 17.24
N GLU A 261 7.32 18.05 16.08
CA GLU A 261 8.04 17.62 14.88
C GLU A 261 7.51 18.31 13.63
N PHE A 262 8.40 18.61 12.68
CA PHE A 262 7.96 19.09 11.38
C PHE A 262 7.42 17.92 10.57
N ARG A 263 6.13 17.97 10.23
CA ARG A 263 5.52 17.05 9.27
C ARG A 263 4.93 17.88 8.14
N SER A 264 5.26 17.54 6.90
CA SER A 264 4.72 18.26 5.72
C SER A 264 3.18 18.37 5.64
N PRO A 265 2.37 17.46 6.24
CA PRO A 265 0.91 17.64 6.33
C PRO A 265 0.43 18.59 7.43
N ALA A 266 1.31 19.06 8.33
CA ALA A 266 0.93 19.93 9.43
C ALA A 266 0.28 21.22 8.92
N SER A 267 -0.94 21.49 9.38
CA SER A 267 -1.70 22.71 9.10
C SER A 267 -1.99 23.49 10.39
N THR A 268 -1.10 23.36 11.37
CA THR A 268 -1.09 24.10 12.63
C THR A 268 -0.52 25.51 12.43
N PRO A 269 -0.74 26.45 13.36
CA PRO A 269 -0.25 27.83 13.25
C PRO A 269 1.27 27.98 13.06
N ASP A 270 2.06 27.04 13.56
CA ASP A 270 3.53 27.05 13.46
C ASP A 270 4.09 26.07 12.43
N GLY A 271 3.25 25.22 11.83
CA GLY A 271 3.64 24.22 10.83
C GLY A 271 4.25 22.95 11.42
N PHE A 272 4.06 22.68 12.72
CA PHE A 272 4.53 21.47 13.39
C PHE A 272 3.35 20.63 13.92
N VAL A 273 3.54 19.33 14.02
CA VAL A 273 2.63 18.49 14.82
C VAL A 273 3.09 18.52 16.27
N HIS A 274 2.13 18.41 17.20
CA HIS A 274 2.36 18.34 18.64
C HIS A 274 1.55 17.17 19.19
N GLU A 275 2.18 16.02 19.31
CA GLU A 275 1.50 14.75 19.58
C GLU A 275 2.25 13.95 20.66
N PRO A 276 1.61 12.97 21.33
CA PRO A 276 2.36 12.02 22.16
C PRO A 276 3.35 11.23 21.29
N PRO A 277 4.48 10.76 21.85
CA PRO A 277 5.46 10.01 21.08
C PRO A 277 4.85 8.75 20.44
N GLY A 278 5.23 8.48 19.20
CA GLY A 278 4.65 7.38 18.45
C GLY A 278 4.96 7.36 16.96
N GLY A 279 4.86 6.16 16.40
CA GLY A 279 5.21 5.92 15.00
C GLY A 279 4.68 4.59 14.49
N SER A 280 5.00 4.28 13.24
CA SER A 280 4.62 3.02 12.60
C SER A 280 5.85 2.18 12.27
N GLY A 281 5.80 0.90 12.60
CA GLY A 281 6.83 -0.08 12.26
C GLY A 281 6.36 -1.14 11.27
N PRO A 282 7.27 -2.07 10.90
CA PRO A 282 6.89 -3.27 10.16
C PRO A 282 6.14 -4.26 11.07
N GLY A 283 5.03 -4.80 10.56
CA GLY A 283 4.25 -5.84 11.23
C GLY A 283 3.22 -5.30 12.23
N PRO A 284 2.67 -6.18 13.10
CA PRO A 284 1.66 -5.80 14.07
C PRO A 284 2.20 -4.82 15.13
N VAL A 285 1.37 -3.85 15.50
CA VAL A 285 1.72 -2.89 16.56
C VAL A 285 1.68 -3.57 17.92
N ASP A 286 2.78 -3.47 18.67
CA ASP A 286 2.92 -4.04 20.00
C ASP A 286 3.63 -3.10 21.00
N ALA A 287 3.80 -3.58 22.23
CA ALA A 287 4.47 -2.83 23.29
C ALA A 287 5.96 -2.60 22.99
N ALA A 288 6.63 -3.48 22.24
CA ALA A 288 8.05 -3.31 21.91
C ALA A 288 8.24 -2.15 20.94
N GLN A 289 7.37 -2.04 19.92
CA GLN A 289 7.34 -0.86 19.05
C GLN A 289 7.06 0.40 19.86
N ALA A 290 6.03 0.40 20.71
CA ALA A 290 5.69 1.57 21.53
C ALA A 290 6.86 2.07 22.42
N LEU A 291 7.62 1.15 23.01
CA LEU A 291 8.82 1.49 23.79
C LEU A 291 9.94 2.07 22.92
N ALA A 292 10.14 1.51 21.72
CA ALA A 292 11.16 1.99 20.78
C ALA A 292 10.89 3.42 20.32
N GLU A 293 9.63 3.75 20.00
CA GLU A 293 9.22 5.11 19.63
C GLU A 293 9.47 6.11 20.78
N VAL A 294 9.13 5.72 22.02
CA VAL A 294 9.40 6.57 23.20
C VAL A 294 10.89 6.82 23.38
N GLU A 295 11.73 5.79 23.29
CA GLU A 295 13.18 5.93 23.42
C GLU A 295 13.75 6.80 22.30
N GLU A 296 13.31 6.57 21.05
CA GLU A 296 13.79 7.30 19.89
C GLU A 296 13.44 8.79 19.94
N GLU A 297 12.19 9.12 20.28
CA GLU A 297 11.68 10.48 20.17
C GLU A 297 11.85 11.32 21.45
N THR A 298 12.11 10.68 22.60
CA THR A 298 12.25 11.37 23.89
C THR A 298 13.54 11.01 24.66
N GLY A 299 14.25 9.96 24.25
CA GLY A 299 15.39 9.43 25.00
C GLY A 299 15.04 8.73 26.31
N LEU A 300 13.75 8.65 26.68
CA LEU A 300 13.30 7.94 27.87
C LEU A 300 13.27 6.44 27.63
N VAL A 301 13.98 5.67 28.45
CA VAL A 301 13.94 4.21 28.40
C VAL A 301 12.91 3.70 29.41
N LEU A 302 11.89 3.00 28.92
CA LEU A 302 10.85 2.37 29.73
C LEU A 302 10.90 0.85 29.63
N THR A 303 10.30 0.16 30.60
CA THR A 303 10.10 -1.30 30.55
C THR A 303 8.65 -1.63 30.25
N ALA A 304 8.41 -2.79 29.65
CA ALA A 304 7.09 -3.19 29.16
C ALA A 304 6.02 -3.24 30.26
N ASP A 305 6.40 -3.53 31.51
CA ASP A 305 5.49 -3.53 32.68
C ASP A 305 4.95 -2.15 33.05
N ARG A 306 5.56 -1.07 32.52
CA ARG A 306 5.09 0.31 32.69
C ARG A 306 4.09 0.74 31.63
N LEU A 307 3.97 0.01 30.53
CA LEU A 307 3.00 0.31 29.49
C LEU A 307 1.63 -0.27 29.84
N ARG A 308 0.63 0.60 29.90
CA ARG A 308 -0.77 0.24 30.01
C ARG A 308 -1.45 0.32 28.64
N PRO A 309 -1.83 -0.80 28.01
CA PRO A 309 -2.54 -0.77 26.74
C PRO A 309 -3.98 -0.28 26.95
N LEU A 310 -4.43 0.67 26.12
CA LEU A 310 -5.75 1.28 26.19
C LEU A 310 -6.65 0.93 25.00
N GLY A 311 -6.13 0.15 24.06
CA GLY A 311 -6.84 -0.31 22.87
C GLY A 311 -6.47 0.49 21.63
N SER A 312 -7.28 0.36 20.59
CA SER A 312 -6.99 0.88 19.24
C SER A 312 -8.24 1.52 18.63
N ARG A 313 -8.06 2.67 17.96
CA ARG A 313 -9.14 3.40 17.26
C ARG A 313 -8.62 4.02 15.96
N GLN A 314 -9.51 4.19 14.99
CA GLN A 314 -9.21 4.98 13.79
C GLN A 314 -8.95 6.44 14.16
N VAL A 315 -7.90 7.00 13.56
CA VAL A 315 -7.46 8.38 13.82
C VAL A 315 -8.39 9.39 13.15
N ALA A 316 -8.77 9.13 11.89
CA ALA A 316 -9.64 10.01 11.09
C ALA A 316 -10.54 9.18 10.15
N GLY A 317 -11.61 8.61 10.69
CA GLY A 317 -12.38 7.52 10.04
C GLY A 317 -13.01 7.83 8.66
N THR A 318 -13.20 9.09 8.28
CA THR A 318 -13.70 9.47 6.94
C THR A 318 -12.60 9.72 5.91
N ILE A 319 -11.33 9.70 6.33
CA ILE A 319 -10.17 9.99 5.47
C ILE A 319 -9.24 8.78 5.43
N SER A 320 -8.88 8.22 6.59
CA SER A 320 -7.88 7.17 6.69
C SER A 320 -8.36 5.98 7.50
N ALA A 321 -8.13 4.78 6.97
CA ALA A 321 -8.55 3.53 7.59
C ALA A 321 -7.58 3.02 8.68
N HIS A 322 -6.37 3.61 8.80
CA HIS A 322 -5.39 3.21 9.80
C HIS A 322 -5.83 3.53 11.24
N HIS A 323 -5.32 2.76 12.18
CA HIS A 323 -5.57 2.91 13.59
C HIS A 323 -4.32 3.43 14.33
N ALA A 324 -4.57 4.13 15.44
CA ALA A 324 -3.59 4.32 16.50
C ALA A 324 -3.86 3.32 17.63
N HIS A 325 -2.84 2.57 18.02
CA HIS A 325 -2.83 1.68 19.18
C HIS A 325 -2.24 2.45 20.35
N LEU A 326 -3.08 2.73 21.34
CA LEU A 326 -2.79 3.65 22.43
C LEU A 326 -2.25 2.91 23.64
N PHE A 327 -1.14 3.41 24.16
CA PHE A 327 -0.55 3.04 25.43
C PHE A 327 -0.46 4.26 26.33
N ALA A 328 -0.42 4.04 27.64
CA ALA A 328 -0.14 5.07 28.62
C ALA A 328 0.95 4.61 29.59
N ALA A 329 1.81 5.53 30.00
CA ALA A 329 2.81 5.28 31.03
C ALA A 329 2.88 6.47 31.99
N GLU A 330 2.69 6.19 33.29
CA GLU A 330 2.98 7.16 34.32
C GLU A 330 4.49 7.29 34.46
N ILE A 331 5.00 8.52 34.36
CA ILE A 331 6.41 8.86 34.58
C ILE A 331 6.62 9.42 35.99
N THR A 332 7.84 9.26 36.50
CA THR A 332 8.24 9.77 37.80
C THR A 332 8.61 11.25 37.73
N GLU A 333 8.62 11.92 38.88
CA GLU A 333 9.08 13.32 38.97
C GLU A 333 10.52 13.49 38.48
N ALA A 334 11.38 12.50 38.76
CA ALA A 334 12.77 12.52 38.32
C ALA A 334 12.91 12.37 36.80
N GLU A 335 12.08 11.52 36.18
CA GLU A 335 12.03 11.36 34.72
C GLU A 335 11.49 12.62 34.04
N LEU A 336 10.43 13.21 34.58
CA LEU A 336 9.87 14.47 34.08
C LEU A 336 10.92 15.59 34.15
N ALA A 337 11.66 15.70 35.26
CA ALA A 337 12.74 16.66 35.42
C ALA A 337 13.92 16.40 34.47
N ALA A 338 14.26 15.13 34.22
CA ALA A 338 15.31 14.76 33.28
C ALA A 338 14.94 15.12 31.84
N LEU A 339 13.69 14.84 31.43
CA LEU A 339 13.15 15.24 30.12
C LEU A 339 13.15 16.77 29.95
N ALA A 340 12.72 17.52 30.98
CA ALA A 340 12.75 18.98 30.97
C ALA A 340 14.17 19.56 30.85
N ALA A 341 15.17 18.83 31.38
CA ALA A 341 16.57 19.23 31.36
C ALA A 341 17.33 18.79 30.10
N ALA A 342 16.68 18.13 29.14
CA ALA A 342 17.26 17.67 27.88
C ALA A 342 16.81 18.56 26.70
N PRO A 343 17.42 19.74 26.48
CA PRO A 343 16.95 20.72 25.49
C PRO A 343 17.36 20.38 24.05
N GLY A 344 17.87 19.18 23.78
CA GLY A 344 18.33 18.77 22.46
C GLY A 344 17.24 18.09 21.65
N PRO A 345 17.37 18.06 20.31
CA PRO A 345 16.48 17.24 19.50
C PRO A 345 16.77 15.75 19.68
N HIS A 346 15.74 14.94 19.44
CA HIS A 346 15.80 13.48 19.37
C HIS A 346 15.46 12.99 17.95
N GLY A 347 15.47 11.67 17.71
CA GLY A 347 15.23 11.05 16.39
C GLY A 347 16.49 10.54 15.65
N VAL A 348 16.27 9.76 14.58
CA VAL A 348 17.34 9.06 13.84
C VAL A 348 17.76 9.79 12.55
N GLY A 349 19.07 9.95 12.38
CA GLY A 349 19.71 10.11 11.05
C GLY A 349 19.35 11.39 10.26
N GLY A 350 18.77 12.41 10.90
CA GLY A 350 18.42 13.69 10.25
C GLY A 350 17.16 13.65 9.37
N GLY A 351 16.48 12.50 9.29
CA GLY A 351 15.18 12.37 8.61
C GLY A 351 13.99 12.71 9.52
N GLU A 352 14.16 12.51 10.82
CA GLU A 352 13.17 12.73 11.88
C GLU A 352 13.86 13.50 13.00
N VAL A 353 13.26 14.63 13.41
CA VAL A 353 13.84 15.56 14.40
C VAL A 353 12.73 16.01 15.34
N THR A 354 12.65 15.38 16.49
CA THR A 354 11.63 15.66 17.51
C THR A 354 12.18 16.56 18.61
N TRP A 355 11.31 17.39 19.18
CA TRP A 355 11.60 18.23 20.34
C TRP A 355 10.61 17.94 21.44
N ILE A 356 11.10 17.64 22.64
CA ILE A 356 10.25 17.37 23.80
C ILE A 356 9.53 18.65 24.22
N GLU A 357 8.22 18.56 24.41
CA GLU A 357 7.39 19.61 24.99
C GLU A 357 6.63 19.08 26.20
N ILE A 358 6.87 19.68 27.36
CA ILE A 358 6.16 19.32 28.59
C ILE A 358 5.15 20.42 28.88
N THR A 359 3.88 20.02 28.93
CA THR A 359 2.77 20.94 29.18
C THR A 359 1.71 20.25 30.04
N THR A 360 0.70 20.99 30.48
CA THR A 360 -0.41 20.44 31.26
C THR A 360 -1.57 20.07 30.36
N PHE A 361 -2.37 19.07 30.75
CA PHE A 361 -3.57 18.71 30.00
C PHE A 361 -4.53 19.89 29.80
N GLY A 362 -4.67 20.76 30.82
CA GLY A 362 -5.46 21.98 30.75
C GLY A 362 -4.94 22.98 29.72
N GLN A 363 -3.63 23.05 29.48
CA GLN A 363 -3.04 23.87 28.41
C GLN A 363 -3.28 23.26 27.03
N ILE A 364 -3.12 21.94 26.89
CA ILE A 364 -3.40 21.22 25.63
C ILE A 364 -4.84 21.46 25.17
N ARG A 365 -5.80 21.40 26.11
CA ARG A 365 -7.22 21.68 25.80
C ARG A 365 -7.51 23.11 25.35
N LYS A 366 -6.70 24.08 25.78
CA LYS A 366 -6.91 25.52 25.52
C LYS A 366 -6.14 26.00 24.29
N ASN A 367 -5.13 25.26 23.85
CA ASN A 367 -4.23 25.66 22.77
C ASN A 367 -4.47 24.77 21.53
N PRO A 368 -4.71 25.33 20.33
CA PRO A 368 -5.00 24.55 19.12
C PRO A 368 -3.78 23.87 18.45
N LEU A 369 -2.66 23.67 19.16
CA LEU A 369 -1.45 23.05 18.59
C LEU A 369 -1.57 21.53 18.47
N ALA A 370 -2.18 20.86 19.44
CA ALA A 370 -2.48 19.43 19.36
C ALA A 370 -3.77 19.22 18.55
N ASP A 371 -3.76 18.25 17.66
CA ASP A 371 -4.95 17.91 16.89
C ASP A 371 -6.00 17.15 17.73
N TRP A 372 -7.20 16.99 17.16
CA TRP A 372 -8.30 16.31 17.85
C TRP A 372 -8.01 14.85 18.17
N ALA A 373 -7.21 14.17 17.36
CA ALA A 373 -6.85 12.78 17.60
C ALA A 373 -5.92 12.67 18.80
N SER A 374 -4.87 13.49 18.85
CA SER A 374 -3.92 13.62 19.96
C SER A 374 -4.64 14.00 21.25
N LEU A 375 -5.49 15.04 21.22
CA LEU A 375 -6.28 15.44 22.38
C LEU A 375 -7.19 14.30 22.88
N GLY A 376 -7.83 13.57 21.96
CA GLY A 376 -8.69 12.43 22.30
C GLY A 376 -7.92 11.27 22.92
N MET A 377 -6.73 10.95 22.40
CA MET A 377 -5.84 9.93 22.94
C MET A 377 -5.34 10.28 24.35
N ILE A 378 -4.89 11.52 24.55
CA ILE A 378 -4.46 12.03 25.85
C ILE A 378 -5.63 11.97 26.84
N SER A 379 -6.80 12.47 26.44
CA SER A 379 -7.99 12.41 27.30
C SER A 379 -8.36 10.97 27.69
N GLN A 380 -8.28 10.01 26.77
CA GLN A 380 -8.55 8.59 27.05
C GLN A 380 -7.53 8.02 28.04
N ALA A 381 -6.26 8.38 27.91
CA ALA A 381 -5.19 7.91 28.79
C ALA A 381 -5.27 8.45 30.22
N LEU A 382 -5.80 9.66 30.40
CA LEU A 382 -5.93 10.29 31.72
C LEU A 382 -7.25 9.96 32.43
N THR A 383 -8.26 9.46 31.72
CA THR A 383 -9.61 9.21 32.28
C THR A 383 -9.99 7.73 32.39
N GLY A 384 -9.36 6.85 31.61
CA GLY A 384 -9.47 5.40 31.77
C GLY A 384 -8.35 4.85 32.61
#